data_AF-A0AAV7JZH1-F1
#
_entry.id   AF-A0AAV7JZH1-F1
#
_cell.length_a   1.000
_cell.length_b   1.000
_cell.length_c   1.000
_cell.angle_alpha   90.00
_cell.angle_beta   90.00
_cell.angle_gamma   90.00
#
_symmetry.space_group_name_H-M   'P 1'
#
loop_
_entity.id
_entity.type
_entity.pdbx_description
1 polymer ?
#
loop_
_entity_poly.entity_id
_entity_poly.type
_entity_poly.pdbx_seq_one_letter_code
_entity_poly.pdbx_strand_id
1 'polypeptide(L)'
;MESYPKPQGQGLYPQTQGIVPASGYAPPPQVAPGTVPNAPPPQGYAQPVSAPPAQQVYTQATAPPQGYAPQPGYAPAPQGYAPAPASQGYAPVPAVAPAHPAPTMESTTQDMGNAFDSVLGKVKQMAVGGPAQPKTTIGAFKNGNVISLKSKVSNYLRILADGRVDCRGPNGKDEIAQFKVNSVAEGVVSLSSVKNPTHYLSICQGIVNGTGQGGTLCHFTLVEAPDKSVSFSSVGEVGLCIGVTQDGAIADPKHCQPGHHFAQFTAAVIREGVPVASPSSTGPAPGLPVSYALRDGNVIQMISKMSGKPMLIAKNGVITGSGDYGELSELLVIEKAPGLIMLRSAPIKSFYLCIFKNEFEGRGQGGPSCEMRVHPTHDNYVAFESVKTPGQFMGVAHNGMVMRADKLAAGQVETHFRIRIVKMAPIKEQMPELLRYDGQPSVLNSLRDGATIQLVSRSYGDTIEIKESGLIGSKGGSGISSDFIVRSRGGNIVSFLNKKHPGYVLCIQNGAVKGKQGTGLQVDFVIHETYDRHILLESLANQGQFVAISPTGELKAPAKTSIQDPDCQFYVK
;
A
#
# COMPACT_ATOMS: atom_id res chain seq x y z
N MET A 1 -30.40 29.41 -48.41
CA MET A 1 -29.77 30.02 -49.60
C MET A 1 -28.29 30.13 -49.26
N GLU A 2 -27.52 29.04 -49.43
CA GLU A 2 -26.73 28.73 -50.64
C GLU A 2 -25.90 29.96 -51.03
N SER A 3 -24.57 29.98 -50.95
CA SER A 3 -23.63 29.02 -51.52
C SER A 3 -22.20 29.38 -51.05
N TYR A 4 -21.37 28.37 -50.82
CA TYR A 4 -19.91 28.52 -50.70
C TYR A 4 -19.25 28.30 -52.06
N PRO A 5 -18.28 29.13 -52.49
CA PRO A 5 -17.38 28.78 -53.57
C PRO A 5 -16.12 28.07 -53.06
N LYS A 6 -15.64 27.13 -53.87
CA LYS A 6 -14.40 26.32 -53.72
C LYS A 6 -13.41 26.72 -54.85
N PRO A 7 -12.17 26.18 -54.93
CA PRO A 7 -10.94 26.95 -54.82
C PRO A 7 -10.04 26.96 -56.09
N GLN A 8 -9.02 27.82 -56.09
CA GLN A 8 -7.85 27.83 -56.99
C GLN A 8 -6.64 28.27 -56.11
N GLY A 9 -5.41 27.75 -56.20
CA GLY A 9 -4.78 26.74 -57.03
C GLY A 9 -3.30 26.57 -56.59
N GLN A 10 -2.62 25.58 -57.22
CA GLN A 10 -1.18 25.50 -57.56
C GLN A 10 -0.15 25.63 -56.41
N GLY A 11 0.77 24.70 -56.13
CA GLY A 11 1.54 23.79 -56.99
C GLY A 11 3.01 24.20 -56.91
N LEU A 12 3.92 23.27 -56.56
CA LEU A 12 5.32 23.14 -57.04
C LEU A 12 6.10 22.11 -56.18
N TYR A 13 6.49 21.01 -56.80
CA TYR A 13 7.51 20.06 -56.36
C TYR A 13 8.81 20.35 -57.12
N PRO A 14 9.98 19.99 -56.56
CA PRO A 14 11.13 19.63 -57.39
C PRO A 14 11.52 18.15 -57.23
N GLN A 15 11.84 17.53 -58.37
CA GLN A 15 12.59 16.27 -58.50
C GLN A 15 14.09 16.55 -58.64
N THR A 16 14.93 15.57 -58.26
CA THR A 16 16.20 15.16 -58.92
C THR A 16 16.69 13.86 -58.23
N GLN A 17 16.64 12.70 -58.91
CA GLN A 17 17.79 11.95 -59.52
C GLN A 17 19.03 11.90 -58.61
N GLY A 18 19.62 10.79 -58.18
CA GLY A 18 19.69 9.40 -58.65
C GLY A 18 21.17 9.04 -58.87
N ILE A 19 21.72 8.04 -58.17
CA ILE A 19 22.91 7.20 -58.51
C ILE A 19 23.01 6.07 -57.46
N VAL A 20 23.23 4.84 -57.94
CA VAL A 20 23.57 3.60 -57.20
C VAL A 20 25.06 3.26 -57.49
N PRO A 21 25.79 2.47 -56.67
CA PRO A 21 25.79 1.01 -56.90
C PRO A 21 25.97 0.09 -55.66
N ALA A 22 25.34 -1.08 -55.79
CA ALA A 22 25.76 -2.47 -55.48
C ALA A 22 26.55 -2.88 -54.21
N SER A 23 25.90 -3.70 -53.39
CA SER A 23 26.37 -4.97 -52.76
C SER A 23 25.16 -5.59 -52.05
N GLY A 24 24.70 -6.84 -52.20
CA GLY A 24 25.40 -8.09 -52.42
C GLY A 24 25.29 -8.96 -51.16
N TYR A 25 24.11 -9.51 -50.82
CA TYR A 25 23.96 -10.57 -49.80
C TYR A 25 22.88 -11.58 -50.19
N ALA A 26 23.26 -12.85 -50.11
CA ALA A 26 22.52 -14.03 -50.55
C ALA A 26 21.45 -14.49 -49.55
N PRO A 27 20.37 -15.16 -50.01
CA PRO A 27 19.38 -15.79 -49.14
C PRO A 27 19.86 -17.16 -48.60
N PRO A 28 19.38 -17.60 -47.42
CA PRO A 28 19.78 -18.85 -46.79
C PRO A 28 19.22 -20.09 -47.51
N PRO A 29 19.90 -21.26 -47.40
CA PRO A 29 19.57 -22.46 -48.15
C PRO A 29 18.28 -23.14 -47.67
N GLN A 30 17.47 -23.55 -48.64
CA GLN A 30 16.33 -24.44 -48.47
C GLN A 30 16.84 -25.87 -48.19
N VAL A 31 16.36 -26.48 -47.11
CA VAL A 31 16.66 -27.87 -46.75
C VAL A 31 15.66 -28.79 -47.46
N ALA A 32 16.20 -29.75 -48.21
CA ALA A 32 15.45 -30.79 -48.91
C ALA A 32 14.85 -31.83 -47.94
N PRO A 33 13.71 -32.47 -48.28
CA PRO A 33 13.11 -33.50 -47.46
C PRO A 33 13.85 -34.84 -47.67
N GLY A 34 14.55 -35.29 -46.63
CA GLY A 34 15.19 -36.60 -46.55
C GLY A 34 14.29 -37.64 -45.88
N THR A 35 14.22 -38.80 -46.51
CA THR A 35 13.57 -40.06 -46.11
C THR A 35 14.34 -40.82 -45.03
N VAL A 36 13.65 -41.46 -44.07
CA VAL A 36 13.81 -42.82 -43.48
C VAL A 36 13.22 -42.89 -42.05
N PRO A 37 12.96 -44.07 -41.44
CA PRO A 37 12.44 -45.35 -41.95
C PRO A 37 11.27 -45.91 -41.09
N ASN A 38 10.67 -46.99 -41.57
CA ASN A 38 9.65 -47.83 -40.93
C ASN A 38 9.89 -48.13 -39.43
N ALA A 39 8.84 -47.94 -38.62
CA ALA A 39 8.66 -48.58 -37.32
C ALA A 39 7.23 -49.18 -37.23
N PRO A 40 7.05 -50.34 -36.59
CA PRO A 40 5.83 -51.16 -36.67
C PRO A 40 4.66 -50.59 -35.83
N PRO A 41 3.40 -50.95 -36.15
CA PRO A 41 2.22 -50.38 -35.52
C PRO A 41 2.03 -50.88 -34.08
N PRO A 42 1.59 -50.02 -33.13
CA PRO A 42 1.17 -50.48 -31.83
C PRO A 42 -0.20 -51.15 -31.89
N GLN A 43 -0.25 -52.28 -31.19
CA GLN A 43 -1.41 -53.13 -30.98
C GLN A 43 -2.58 -52.39 -30.31
N GLY A 44 -3.79 -52.81 -30.67
CA GLY A 44 -5.04 -52.21 -30.25
C GLY A 44 -5.27 -52.25 -28.74
N TYR A 45 -5.98 -51.22 -28.26
CA TYR A 45 -6.69 -51.27 -27.00
C TYR A 45 -8.15 -50.90 -27.22
N ALA A 46 -8.99 -51.69 -26.56
CA ALA A 46 -10.42 -51.77 -26.71
C ALA A 46 -11.16 -50.49 -26.33
N GLN A 47 -12.28 -50.29 -27.01
CA GLN A 47 -13.35 -49.35 -26.66
C GLN A 47 -13.96 -49.71 -25.30
N PRO A 48 -14.19 -48.75 -24.39
CA PRO A 48 -15.11 -48.95 -23.28
C PRO A 48 -16.56 -48.75 -23.74
N VAL A 49 -17.36 -49.75 -23.38
CA VAL A 49 -18.78 -49.89 -23.61
C VAL A 49 -19.56 -48.78 -22.91
N SER A 50 -20.55 -48.22 -23.63
CA SER A 50 -21.56 -47.28 -23.17
C SER A 50 -22.38 -47.83 -21.99
N ALA A 51 -22.43 -47.10 -20.88
CA ALA A 51 -23.41 -47.30 -19.81
C ALA A 51 -24.67 -46.45 -20.08
N PRO A 52 -25.89 -46.96 -19.82
CA PRO A 52 -27.14 -46.26 -20.08
C PRO A 52 -27.46 -45.22 -18.99
N PRO A 53 -28.25 -44.17 -19.32
CA PRO A 53 -28.58 -43.10 -18.38
C PRO A 53 -29.63 -43.52 -17.36
N ALA A 54 -29.36 -43.23 -16.09
CA ALA A 54 -30.34 -43.30 -15.02
C ALA A 54 -31.33 -42.13 -15.13
N GLN A 55 -32.62 -42.46 -15.26
CA GLN A 55 -33.72 -41.52 -15.11
C GLN A 55 -33.86 -41.14 -13.64
N GLN A 56 -33.73 -39.86 -13.31
CA GLN A 56 -34.21 -39.32 -12.03
C GLN A 56 -35.43 -38.43 -12.27
N VAL A 57 -36.53 -38.90 -11.70
CA VAL A 57 -37.83 -38.23 -11.59
C VAL A 57 -37.67 -37.09 -10.58
N TYR A 58 -37.94 -35.85 -10.98
CA TYR A 58 -38.16 -34.74 -10.06
C TYR A 58 -39.61 -34.76 -9.58
N THR A 59 -39.83 -35.14 -8.33
CA THR A 59 -41.08 -34.84 -7.62
C THR A 59 -41.00 -33.43 -7.04
N GLN A 60 -41.99 -32.60 -7.38
CA GLN A 60 -42.22 -31.26 -6.82
C GLN A 60 -42.31 -31.32 -5.29
N ALA A 61 -41.52 -30.49 -4.61
CA ALA A 61 -41.67 -30.22 -3.19
C ALA A 61 -42.57 -28.99 -2.99
N THR A 62 -43.69 -29.23 -2.31
CA THR A 62 -44.65 -28.27 -1.80
C THR A 62 -44.04 -27.39 -0.70
N ALA A 63 -44.49 -26.14 -0.64
CA ALA A 63 -44.10 -25.14 0.35
C ALA A 63 -44.44 -25.56 1.79
N PRO A 64 -43.64 -25.19 2.82
CA PRO A 64 -44.06 -25.32 4.20
C PRO A 64 -44.92 -24.12 4.64
N PRO A 65 -45.89 -24.31 5.57
CA PRO A 65 -46.80 -23.26 6.01
C PRO A 65 -46.17 -22.36 7.07
N GLN A 66 -46.70 -21.14 7.13
CA GLN A 66 -46.50 -20.17 8.19
C GLN A 66 -46.98 -20.72 9.54
N GLY A 67 -46.17 -20.50 10.58
CA GLY A 67 -46.54 -20.78 11.97
C GLY A 67 -45.51 -20.21 12.94
N TYR A 68 -45.64 -18.91 13.26
CA TYR A 68 -44.93 -18.31 14.39
C TYR A 68 -45.71 -18.60 15.68
N ALA A 69 -45.09 -19.34 16.59
CA ALA A 69 -45.52 -19.44 17.98
C ALA A 69 -45.05 -18.19 18.78
N PRO A 70 -45.83 -17.70 19.76
CA PRO A 70 -45.46 -16.52 20.55
C PRO A 70 -44.40 -16.86 21.61
N GLN A 71 -43.39 -16.00 21.73
CA GLN A 71 -42.38 -16.03 22.80
C GLN A 71 -42.98 -15.52 24.13
N PRO A 72 -42.59 -16.08 25.30
CA PRO A 72 -42.99 -15.57 26.62
C PRO A 72 -42.32 -14.23 26.94
N GLY A 73 -43.08 -13.35 27.59
CA GLY A 73 -42.71 -11.97 27.89
C GLY A 73 -41.49 -11.80 28.80
N TYR A 74 -40.70 -10.77 28.49
CA TYR A 74 -39.71 -10.21 29.39
C TYR A 74 -40.38 -9.29 30.42
N ALA A 75 -40.02 -9.49 31.69
CA ALA A 75 -40.42 -8.66 32.82
C ALA A 75 -39.85 -7.22 32.68
N PRO A 76 -40.55 -6.19 33.21
CA PRO A 76 -40.09 -4.81 33.14
C PRO A 76 -38.91 -4.53 34.08
N ALA A 77 -38.03 -3.64 33.66
CA ALA A 77 -36.89 -3.16 34.42
C ALA A 77 -37.32 -2.33 35.65
N PRO A 78 -36.61 -2.43 36.79
CA PRO A 78 -36.88 -1.59 37.94
C PRO A 78 -36.38 -0.15 37.70
N GLN A 79 -37.33 0.79 37.76
CA GLN A 79 -37.05 2.21 37.96
C GLN A 79 -36.56 2.44 39.39
N GLY A 80 -35.56 3.32 39.55
CA GLY A 80 -35.31 4.00 40.81
C GLY A 80 -33.85 4.00 41.23
N TYR A 81 -33.12 5.05 40.85
CA TYR A 81 -32.05 5.58 41.69
C TYR A 81 -32.22 7.09 41.84
N ALA A 82 -32.44 7.47 43.10
CA ALA A 82 -32.50 8.83 43.59
C ALA A 82 -31.11 9.51 43.56
N PRO A 83 -31.05 10.85 43.51
CA PRO A 83 -29.79 11.58 43.48
C PRO A 83 -29.18 11.66 44.89
N ALA A 84 -27.85 11.50 44.97
CA ALA A 84 -27.06 11.72 46.18
C ALA A 84 -26.30 13.07 46.10
N PRO A 85 -25.93 13.66 47.25
CA PRO A 85 -26.04 15.10 47.48
C PRO A 85 -24.78 15.91 47.19
N ALA A 86 -25.00 17.21 47.05
CA ALA A 86 -23.99 18.25 46.98
C ALA A 86 -23.36 18.56 48.36
N SER A 87 -22.13 19.10 48.27
CA SER A 87 -21.39 19.98 49.20
C SER A 87 -20.16 19.34 49.85
N GLN A 88 -18.98 19.94 49.65
CA GLN A 88 -18.46 21.02 50.49
C GLN A 88 -17.10 21.51 49.95
N GLY A 89 -16.88 22.82 50.05
CA GLY A 89 -15.73 23.53 49.51
C GLY A 89 -14.45 23.32 50.31
N TYR A 90 -13.33 23.58 49.63
CA TYR A 90 -12.05 23.84 50.25
C TYR A 90 -11.59 25.25 49.89
N ALA A 91 -11.25 26.00 50.95
CA ALA A 91 -10.73 27.36 50.94
C ALA A 91 -9.27 27.43 50.44
N PRO A 92 -8.81 28.60 49.97
CA PRO A 92 -7.48 28.77 49.39
C PRO A 92 -6.38 28.92 50.46
N VAL A 93 -5.22 28.34 50.18
CA VAL A 93 -4.00 28.46 51.01
C VAL A 93 -3.13 29.62 50.47
N PRO A 94 -2.56 30.48 51.33
CA PRO A 94 -1.95 31.75 50.93
C PRO A 94 -0.52 31.65 50.38
N ALA A 95 -0.20 32.61 49.52
CA ALA A 95 1.12 32.88 48.95
C ALA A 95 2.08 33.48 50.00
N VAL A 96 3.33 33.00 50.02
CA VAL A 96 4.45 33.64 50.71
C VAL A 96 5.66 33.64 49.76
N ALA A 97 6.09 34.84 49.39
CA ALA A 97 7.37 35.11 48.72
C ALA A 97 8.48 35.27 49.76
N PRO A 98 9.76 35.13 49.34
CA PRO A 98 10.73 36.15 49.72
C PRO A 98 11.57 36.67 48.53
N ALA A 99 11.80 37.98 48.55
CA ALA A 99 12.79 38.74 47.78
C ALA A 99 14.22 38.41 48.25
N HIS A 100 15.25 38.35 47.40
CA HIS A 100 16.13 39.42 46.87
C HIS A 100 17.39 38.73 46.27
N PRO A 101 18.41 39.41 45.72
CA PRO A 101 18.43 40.41 44.64
C PRO A 101 19.39 39.99 43.50
N ALA A 102 19.39 40.76 42.40
CA ALA A 102 20.28 40.63 41.26
C ALA A 102 21.76 40.93 41.59
N PRO A 103 22.71 40.44 40.77
CA PRO A 103 23.99 41.11 40.59
C PRO A 103 24.16 41.66 39.17
N THR A 104 24.74 42.84 39.17
CA THR A 104 25.17 43.72 38.10
C THR A 104 26.25 43.11 37.20
N MET A 105 26.25 43.53 35.94
CA MET A 105 27.39 43.41 35.02
C MET A 105 28.51 44.35 35.46
N GLU A 106 29.73 43.84 35.54
CA GLU A 106 30.94 44.63 35.33
C GLU A 106 31.97 43.81 34.53
N SER A 107 32.55 44.51 33.56
CA SER A 107 33.59 44.06 32.65
C SER A 107 34.96 44.07 33.32
N THR A 108 35.76 43.03 33.12
CA THR A 108 37.22 43.20 33.08
C THR A 108 37.87 42.11 32.24
N THR A 109 38.58 42.56 31.21
CA THR A 109 39.55 41.82 30.40
C THR A 109 40.77 41.43 31.25
N GLN A 110 41.25 40.18 31.17
CA GLN A 110 42.66 39.87 30.86
C GLN A 110 42.95 38.36 30.82
N ASP A 111 43.95 38.07 29.97
CA ASP A 111 44.55 36.82 29.53
C ASP A 111 45.05 35.81 30.58
N MET A 112 45.32 34.62 30.04
CA MET A 112 46.17 33.48 30.48
C MET A 112 45.32 32.21 30.60
N GLY A 113 45.43 31.17 29.78
CA GLY A 113 46.63 30.61 29.15
C GLY A 113 46.86 29.21 29.75
N ASN A 114 46.56 28.17 28.96
CA ASN A 114 47.02 26.78 29.09
C ASN A 114 46.69 26.00 30.38
N ALA A 115 45.73 25.06 30.28
CA ALA A 115 45.86 23.69 30.81
C ALA A 115 44.52 22.94 30.71
N PHE A 116 44.28 22.17 29.65
CA PHE A 116 43.38 21.00 29.67
C PHE A 116 43.67 20.06 28.48
N ASP A 117 44.93 19.65 28.37
CA ASP A 117 45.31 18.41 27.67
C ASP A 117 45.85 17.44 28.73
N SER A 118 44.98 16.58 29.25
CA SER A 118 45.28 15.24 29.79
C SER A 118 44.03 14.72 30.51
N VAL A 119 43.87 13.40 30.55
CA VAL A 119 42.69 12.66 31.08
C VAL A 119 41.54 12.46 30.07
N LEU A 120 41.86 12.02 28.86
CA LEU A 120 40.99 11.10 28.12
C LEU A 120 41.81 9.94 27.55
N GLY A 121 42.23 9.05 28.43
CA GLY A 121 43.00 7.87 28.07
C GLY A 121 42.92 6.77 29.13
N LYS A 122 42.13 5.73 28.80
CA LYS A 122 42.07 4.40 29.42
C LYS A 122 41.32 4.28 30.75
N VAL A 123 40.10 3.72 30.72
CA VAL A 123 39.79 2.40 31.30
C VAL A 123 38.66 1.76 30.49
N LYS A 124 38.95 0.59 29.90
CA LYS A 124 38.00 -0.37 29.36
C LYS A 124 37.48 -1.26 30.50
N GLN A 125 36.21 -1.65 30.39
CA GLN A 125 35.54 -2.77 31.05
C GLN A 125 35.38 -2.72 32.58
N MET A 126 34.13 -2.48 33.01
CA MET A 126 33.42 -3.35 33.95
C MET A 126 31.90 -3.24 33.66
N ALA A 127 31.30 -4.38 33.33
CA ALA A 127 29.86 -4.55 33.15
C ALA A 127 29.23 -4.92 34.50
N VAL A 128 28.27 -4.13 34.98
CA VAL A 128 27.28 -4.51 36.01
C VAL A 128 25.96 -3.85 35.63
N GLY A 129 24.89 -4.63 35.62
CA GLY A 129 23.59 -4.29 35.05
C GLY A 129 22.92 -3.08 35.71
N GLY A 130 22.59 -2.08 34.88
CA GLY A 130 21.53 -1.12 35.13
C GLY A 130 20.26 -1.52 34.37
N PRO A 131 19.07 -1.04 34.79
CA PRO A 131 17.81 -1.35 34.10
C PRO A 131 17.94 -0.95 32.63
N ALA A 132 17.58 -1.88 31.74
CA ALA A 132 17.59 -1.66 30.30
C ALA A 132 16.89 -0.34 29.98
N GLN A 133 17.60 0.57 29.34
CA GLN A 133 17.00 1.79 28.80
C GLN A 133 15.84 1.39 27.87
N PRO A 134 14.70 2.09 27.91
CA PRO A 134 13.57 1.76 27.05
C PRO A 134 13.98 1.98 25.59
N LYS A 135 14.20 0.87 24.88
CA LYS A 135 14.13 0.83 23.41
C LYS A 135 12.78 1.46 23.03
N THR A 136 12.77 2.35 22.04
CA THR A 136 11.55 2.98 21.54
C THR A 136 10.49 1.92 21.25
N THR A 137 9.22 2.19 21.57
CA THR A 137 8.14 1.22 21.40
C THR A 137 7.95 0.83 19.95
N ILE A 138 8.14 1.75 18.99
CA ILE A 138 8.23 1.43 17.56
C ILE A 138 9.37 0.43 17.27
N GLY A 139 10.51 0.54 17.95
CA GLY A 139 11.64 -0.39 17.81
C GLY A 139 11.31 -1.83 18.21
N ALA A 140 10.25 -2.06 18.99
CA ALA A 140 9.74 -3.39 19.28
C ALA A 140 9.07 -4.05 18.07
N PHE A 141 8.57 -3.27 17.12
CA PHE A 141 7.83 -3.74 15.94
C PHE A 141 8.71 -4.01 14.72
N LYS A 142 9.97 -4.38 14.92
CA LYS A 142 10.80 -4.89 13.83
C LYS A 142 10.30 -6.24 13.36
N ASN A 143 10.40 -6.47 12.05
CA ASN A 143 9.99 -7.73 11.45
C ASN A 143 10.63 -8.93 12.15
N GLY A 144 9.81 -9.94 12.46
CA GLY A 144 10.24 -11.18 13.11
C GLY A 144 10.36 -11.09 14.64
N ASN A 145 10.32 -9.91 15.25
CA ASN A 145 10.27 -9.80 16.70
C ASN A 145 9.02 -10.51 17.26
N VAL A 146 9.18 -11.09 18.44
CA VAL A 146 8.06 -11.56 19.25
C VAL A 146 7.87 -10.59 20.40
N ILE A 147 6.68 -10.03 20.50
CA ILE A 147 6.33 -8.98 21.44
C ILE A 147 5.16 -9.39 22.32
N SER A 148 5.00 -8.68 23.43
CA SER A 148 3.76 -8.63 24.21
C SER A 148 3.26 -7.20 24.27
N LEU A 149 1.95 -7.03 24.35
CA LEU A 149 1.29 -5.72 24.33
C LEU A 149 0.56 -5.50 25.64
N LYS A 150 1.02 -4.56 26.45
CA LYS A 150 0.36 -4.16 27.70
C LYS A 150 -0.46 -2.90 27.47
N SER A 151 -1.76 -2.97 27.71
CA SER A 151 -2.64 -1.79 27.67
C SER A 151 -2.28 -0.81 28.78
N LYS A 152 -2.51 0.49 28.53
CA LYS A 152 -2.42 1.52 29.56
C LYS A 152 -3.49 1.40 30.65
N VAL A 153 -4.68 0.90 30.29
CA VAL A 153 -5.85 0.87 31.18
C VAL A 153 -6.16 -0.51 31.74
N SER A 154 -5.48 -1.55 31.24
CA SER A 154 -5.73 -2.93 31.62
C SER A 154 -4.44 -3.77 31.55
N ASN A 155 -4.55 -5.07 31.31
CA ASN A 155 -3.40 -5.98 31.31
C ASN A 155 -2.86 -6.23 29.89
N TYR A 156 -2.44 -7.47 29.61
CA TYR A 156 -1.86 -7.82 28.32
C TYR A 156 -2.93 -8.28 27.33
N LEU A 157 -2.83 -7.79 26.09
CA LEU A 157 -3.65 -8.23 24.97
C LEU A 157 -3.35 -9.70 24.66
N ARG A 158 -4.38 -10.52 24.44
CA ARG A 158 -4.24 -11.94 24.11
C ARG A 158 -5.30 -12.41 23.13
N ILE A 159 -4.94 -13.43 22.36
CA ILE A 159 -5.88 -14.20 21.52
C ILE A 159 -6.19 -15.50 22.26
N LEU A 160 -7.48 -15.71 22.54
CA LEU A 160 -8.00 -16.91 23.20
C LEU A 160 -8.06 -18.09 22.21
N ALA A 161 -8.19 -19.30 22.75
CA ALA A 161 -8.24 -20.53 21.93
C ALA A 161 -9.45 -20.56 20.97
N ASP A 162 -10.53 -19.87 21.31
CA ASP A 162 -11.72 -19.70 20.47
C ASP A 162 -11.59 -18.55 19.44
N GLY A 163 -10.43 -17.90 19.38
CA GLY A 163 -10.14 -16.82 18.45
C GLY A 163 -10.64 -15.44 18.90
N ARG A 164 -11.30 -15.32 20.07
CA ARG A 164 -11.64 -14.01 20.64
C ARG A 164 -10.39 -13.30 21.14
N VAL A 165 -10.47 -11.97 21.23
CA VAL A 165 -9.42 -11.12 21.77
C VAL A 165 -9.92 -10.50 23.07
N ASP A 166 -9.06 -10.45 24.07
CA ASP A 166 -9.27 -9.63 25.26
C ASP A 166 -7.93 -9.04 25.75
N CYS A 167 -7.98 -8.21 26.78
CA CYS A 167 -6.81 -7.60 27.40
C CYS A 167 -6.66 -7.99 28.88
N ARG A 168 -7.03 -9.23 29.21
CA ARG A 168 -7.01 -9.77 30.59
C ARG A 168 -5.85 -10.73 30.83
N GLY A 169 -4.85 -10.76 29.94
CA GLY A 169 -3.66 -11.58 30.13
C GLY A 169 -2.85 -11.09 31.33
N PRO A 170 -2.63 -11.88 32.39
CA PRO A 170 -1.94 -11.40 33.59
C PRO A 170 -0.43 -11.22 33.38
N ASN A 171 0.13 -11.86 32.35
CA ASN A 171 1.57 -11.88 32.08
C ASN A 171 1.84 -11.84 30.57
N GLY A 172 2.69 -10.90 30.13
CA GLY A 172 3.14 -10.80 28.73
C GLY A 172 4.04 -11.95 28.27
N LYS A 173 4.44 -12.86 29.16
CA LYS A 173 5.21 -14.06 28.83
C LYS A 173 4.34 -15.25 28.40
N ASP A 174 3.02 -15.21 28.56
CA ASP A 174 2.16 -16.31 28.13
C ASP A 174 2.04 -16.33 26.61
N GLU A 175 2.15 -17.50 25.97
CA GLU A 175 2.14 -17.62 24.49
C GLU A 175 0.88 -17.04 23.83
N ILE A 176 -0.26 -17.07 24.55
CA ILE A 176 -1.53 -16.49 24.08
C ILE A 176 -1.52 -14.96 24.06
N ALA A 177 -0.61 -14.32 24.80
CA ALA A 177 -0.40 -12.88 24.88
C ALA A 177 0.85 -12.42 24.09
N GLN A 178 1.47 -13.35 23.35
CA GLN A 178 2.62 -13.07 22.51
C GLN A 178 2.23 -13.01 21.04
N PHE A 179 2.79 -12.02 20.35
CA PHE A 179 2.57 -11.78 18.94
C PHE A 179 3.89 -11.74 18.19
N LYS A 180 3.97 -12.45 17.07
CA LYS A 180 5.05 -12.27 16.11
C LYS A 180 4.71 -11.10 15.20
N VAL A 181 5.63 -10.14 15.12
CA VAL A 181 5.50 -8.96 14.27
C VAL A 181 5.91 -9.32 12.85
N ASN A 182 5.05 -9.01 11.89
CA ASN A 182 5.36 -9.07 10.47
C ASN A 182 5.27 -7.66 9.91
N SER A 183 6.40 -7.08 9.49
CA SER A 183 6.40 -5.77 8.86
C SER A 183 5.84 -5.89 7.45
N VAL A 184 4.74 -5.20 7.18
CA VAL A 184 4.05 -5.24 5.87
C VAL A 184 4.57 -4.13 4.97
N ALA A 185 4.68 -2.92 5.53
CA ALA A 185 5.26 -1.74 4.91
C ALA A 185 5.88 -0.86 6.00
N GLU A 186 6.48 0.27 5.63
CA GLU A 186 6.97 1.24 6.63
C GLU A 186 5.82 1.72 7.52
N GLY A 187 5.96 1.55 8.84
CA GLY A 187 4.92 1.91 9.82
C GLY A 187 3.69 1.00 9.85
N VAL A 188 3.60 -0.02 8.99
CA VAL A 188 2.46 -0.96 8.91
C VAL A 188 2.89 -2.37 9.30
N VAL A 189 2.18 -2.97 10.23
CA VAL A 189 2.46 -4.33 10.72
C VAL A 189 1.23 -5.21 10.71
N SER A 190 1.47 -6.52 10.65
CA SER A 190 0.49 -7.51 11.09
C SER A 190 1.05 -8.29 12.27
N LEU A 191 0.16 -8.71 13.17
CA LEU A 191 0.52 -9.41 14.40
C LEU A 191 -0.07 -10.82 14.37
N SER A 192 0.76 -11.83 14.16
CA SER A 192 0.34 -13.24 14.27
C SER A 192 0.49 -13.75 15.69
N SER A 193 -0.45 -14.55 16.14
CA SER A 193 -0.37 -15.23 17.43
C SER A 193 0.84 -16.18 17.44
N VAL A 194 1.62 -16.14 18.52
CA VAL A 194 2.67 -17.16 18.72
C VAL A 194 2.05 -18.52 19.03
N LYS A 195 0.95 -18.55 19.79
CA LYS A 195 0.27 -19.79 20.14
C LYS A 195 -0.35 -20.47 18.91
N ASN A 196 -0.97 -19.68 18.04
CA ASN A 196 -1.64 -20.15 16.82
C ASN A 196 -1.11 -19.36 15.60
N PRO A 197 -0.02 -19.78 14.95
CA PRO A 197 0.63 -18.98 13.89
C PRO A 197 -0.23 -18.68 12.65
N THR A 198 -1.33 -19.40 12.45
CA THR A 198 -2.32 -19.16 11.39
C THR A 198 -3.33 -18.05 11.72
N HIS A 199 -3.29 -17.55 12.95
CA HIS A 199 -4.24 -16.60 13.50
C HIS A 199 -3.58 -15.24 13.68
N TYR A 200 -4.18 -14.22 13.07
CA TYR A 200 -3.72 -12.85 13.13
C TYR A 200 -4.74 -12.00 13.88
N LEU A 201 -4.23 -11.03 14.63
CA LEU A 201 -5.04 -9.93 15.13
C LEU A 201 -5.65 -9.19 13.93
N SER A 202 -6.95 -8.90 13.98
CA SER A 202 -7.66 -8.26 12.87
C SER A 202 -8.82 -7.40 13.37
N ILE A 203 -9.26 -6.47 12.54
CA ILE A 203 -10.57 -5.81 12.66
C ILE A 203 -11.34 -6.16 11.39
N CYS A 204 -12.47 -6.84 11.57
CA CYS A 204 -13.33 -7.27 10.48
C CYS A 204 -14.78 -6.98 10.85
N GLN A 205 -15.49 -6.27 9.97
CA GLN A 205 -16.89 -5.85 10.18
C GLN A 205 -17.05 -5.06 11.49
N GLY A 206 -16.04 -4.26 11.83
CA GLY A 206 -16.01 -3.47 13.07
C GLY A 206 -15.76 -4.29 14.34
N ILE A 207 -15.33 -5.56 14.24
CA ILE A 207 -15.06 -6.42 15.40
C ILE A 207 -13.57 -6.76 15.44
N VAL A 208 -12.91 -6.49 16.58
CA VAL A 208 -11.55 -6.98 16.82
C VAL A 208 -11.61 -8.47 17.14
N ASN A 209 -10.88 -9.28 16.38
CA ASN A 209 -10.77 -10.71 16.63
C ASN A 209 -9.35 -11.21 16.31
N GLY A 210 -9.08 -12.45 16.72
CA GLY A 210 -7.80 -13.10 16.55
C GLY A 210 -7.83 -14.22 15.51
N THR A 211 -8.83 -14.29 14.63
CA THR A 211 -8.96 -15.35 13.61
C THR A 211 -8.57 -14.87 12.21
N GLY A 212 -7.97 -13.69 12.11
CA GLY A 212 -7.51 -13.12 10.85
C GLY A 212 -6.49 -14.02 10.15
N GLN A 213 -6.43 -13.94 8.83
CA GLN A 213 -5.59 -14.80 7.98
C GLN A 213 -4.39 -14.05 7.36
N GLY A 214 -4.03 -12.88 7.93
CA GLY A 214 -2.88 -12.08 7.48
C GLY A 214 -3.14 -11.11 6.33
N GLY A 215 -4.38 -11.03 5.83
CA GLY A 215 -4.80 -10.04 4.81
C GLY A 215 -4.90 -8.60 5.34
N THR A 216 -5.42 -7.68 4.53
CA THR A 216 -5.47 -6.23 4.86
C THR A 216 -6.25 -5.88 6.12
N LEU A 217 -7.25 -6.69 6.50
CA LEU A 217 -7.98 -6.57 7.77
C LEU A 217 -7.11 -6.85 9.01
N CYS A 218 -5.93 -7.46 8.81
CA CYS A 218 -4.94 -7.76 9.85
C CYS A 218 -3.78 -6.74 9.86
N HIS A 219 -3.83 -5.73 8.99
CA HIS A 219 -2.76 -4.75 8.83
C HIS A 219 -3.10 -3.52 9.65
N PHE A 220 -2.12 -3.07 10.44
CA PHE A 220 -2.25 -1.95 11.34
C PHE A 220 -1.16 -0.94 11.10
N THR A 221 -1.55 0.31 10.90
CA THR A 221 -0.63 1.43 11.03
C THR A 221 -0.36 1.65 12.51
N LEU A 222 0.92 1.62 12.88
CA LEU A 222 1.36 1.95 14.22
C LEU A 222 1.41 3.45 14.36
N VAL A 223 0.81 3.96 15.43
CA VAL A 223 0.96 5.37 15.74
C VAL A 223 1.39 5.55 17.18
N GLU A 224 2.56 6.15 17.32
CA GLU A 224 3.25 6.37 18.59
C GLU A 224 2.83 7.71 19.18
N ALA A 225 2.44 7.68 20.45
CA ALA A 225 2.16 8.85 21.25
C ALA A 225 3.45 9.44 21.85
N PRO A 226 3.43 10.69 22.35
CA PRO A 226 4.62 11.32 22.94
C PRO A 226 5.29 10.50 24.05
N ASP A 227 4.51 9.75 24.82
CA ASP A 227 4.98 8.89 25.90
C ASP A 227 5.42 7.48 25.45
N LYS A 228 5.58 7.31 24.14
CA LYS A 228 5.98 6.05 23.50
C LYS A 228 4.96 4.93 23.61
N SER A 229 3.73 5.16 24.06
CA SER A 229 2.68 4.17 23.82
C SER A 229 2.27 4.15 22.35
N VAL A 230 1.74 3.03 21.87
CA VAL A 230 1.32 2.85 20.48
C VAL A 230 -0.15 2.48 20.39
N SER A 231 -0.82 2.97 19.35
CA SER A 231 -2.15 2.53 18.94
C SER A 231 -2.08 1.80 17.61
N PHE A 232 -3.02 0.88 17.41
CA PHE A 232 -3.15 0.07 16.19
C PHE A 232 -4.34 0.53 15.37
N SER A 233 -4.11 1.35 14.34
CA SER A 233 -5.16 1.81 13.43
C SER A 233 -5.30 0.85 12.26
N SER A 234 -6.53 0.39 11.97
CA SER A 234 -6.80 -0.58 10.92
C SER A 234 -6.56 0.03 9.53
N VAL A 235 -5.84 -0.70 8.69
CA VAL A 235 -5.67 -0.36 7.27
C VAL A 235 -6.88 -0.83 6.46
N GLY A 236 -7.45 -1.99 6.80
CA GLY A 236 -8.57 -2.59 6.05
C GLY A 236 -9.94 -1.97 6.35
N GLU A 237 -10.14 -1.45 7.56
CA GLU A 237 -11.35 -0.73 7.97
C GLU A 237 -10.98 0.65 8.50
N VAL A 238 -10.85 1.60 7.58
CA VAL A 238 -10.36 2.96 7.84
C VAL A 238 -11.17 3.63 8.95
N GLY A 239 -10.47 4.30 9.86
CA GLY A 239 -11.06 5.00 11.01
C GLY A 239 -11.30 4.13 12.24
N LEU A 240 -11.06 2.82 12.16
CA LEU A 240 -11.16 1.92 13.30
C LEU A 240 -9.78 1.68 13.93
N CYS A 241 -9.75 1.45 15.24
CA CYS A 241 -8.54 1.04 15.94
C CYS A 241 -8.83 0.06 17.07
N ILE A 242 -7.78 -0.61 17.54
CA ILE A 242 -7.90 -1.52 18.67
C ILE A 242 -7.93 -0.72 19.96
N GLY A 243 -9.03 -0.81 20.68
CA GLY A 243 -9.15 -0.30 22.04
C GLY A 243 -9.63 -1.35 23.01
N VAL A 244 -9.39 -1.09 24.29
CA VAL A 244 -9.74 -1.96 25.41
C VAL A 244 -10.33 -1.12 26.53
N THR A 245 -11.32 -1.67 27.21
CA THR A 245 -11.91 -1.09 28.41
C THR A 245 -11.06 -1.38 29.64
N GLN A 246 -11.34 -0.70 30.75
CA GLN A 246 -10.57 -0.85 31.99
C GLN A 246 -10.66 -2.27 32.58
N ASP A 247 -11.79 -2.96 32.40
CA ASP A 247 -11.98 -4.37 32.79
C ASP A 247 -11.30 -5.36 31.82
N GLY A 248 -10.64 -4.86 30.77
CA GLY A 248 -9.89 -5.65 29.80
C GLY A 248 -10.75 -6.30 28.72
N ALA A 249 -12.02 -5.90 28.56
CA ALA A 249 -12.79 -6.23 27.37
C ALA A 249 -12.26 -5.44 26.16
N ILE A 250 -12.54 -5.93 24.96
CA ILE A 250 -12.32 -5.16 23.75
C ILE A 250 -13.39 -4.08 23.67
N ALA A 251 -12.96 -2.82 23.49
CA ALA A 251 -13.87 -1.71 23.25
C ALA A 251 -14.36 -1.75 21.80
N ASP A 252 -15.56 -1.18 21.55
CA ASP A 252 -16.07 -1.03 20.19
C ASP A 252 -15.08 -0.18 19.36
N PRO A 253 -14.49 -0.72 18.28
CA PRO A 253 -13.51 -0.02 17.46
C PRO A 253 -13.99 1.32 16.91
N LYS A 254 -15.30 1.50 16.73
CA LYS A 254 -15.90 2.77 16.25
C LYS A 254 -15.79 3.89 17.28
N HIS A 255 -15.66 3.55 18.56
CA HIS A 255 -15.49 4.50 19.65
C HIS A 255 -14.02 4.64 20.06
N CYS A 256 -13.12 3.93 19.40
CA CYS A 256 -11.71 3.98 19.70
C CYS A 256 -11.04 4.97 18.75
N GLN A 257 -10.43 6.00 19.33
CA GLN A 257 -9.54 6.89 18.61
C GLN A 257 -8.11 6.55 18.96
N PRO A 258 -7.24 6.41 17.97
CA PRO A 258 -5.84 6.24 18.24
C PRO A 258 -5.26 7.42 19.07
N GLY A 259 -4.31 7.14 19.98
CA GLY A 259 -3.82 8.14 20.93
C GLY A 259 -4.70 8.34 22.16
N HIS A 260 -5.93 7.82 22.16
CA HIS A 260 -6.77 7.74 23.35
C HIS A 260 -6.23 6.68 24.33
N HIS A 261 -6.36 6.89 25.64
CA HIS A 261 -5.79 5.99 26.64
C HIS A 261 -6.31 4.55 26.56
N PHE A 262 -7.54 4.35 26.09
CA PHE A 262 -8.15 3.03 25.86
C PHE A 262 -7.53 2.29 24.66
N ALA A 263 -6.91 3.01 23.72
CA ALA A 263 -6.33 2.45 22.50
C ALA A 263 -4.79 2.42 22.54
N GLN A 264 -4.18 2.66 23.70
CA GLN A 264 -2.74 2.79 23.85
C GLN A 264 -2.13 1.57 24.54
N PHE A 265 -1.08 1.04 23.93
CA PHE A 265 -0.33 -0.12 24.38
C PHE A 265 1.15 0.20 24.50
N THR A 266 1.82 -0.43 25.45
CA THR A 266 3.27 -0.52 25.49
C THR A 266 3.69 -1.89 24.97
N ALA A 267 4.70 -1.91 24.10
CA ALA A 267 5.21 -3.14 23.52
C ALA A 267 6.52 -3.54 24.18
N ALA A 268 6.60 -4.79 24.66
CA ALA A 268 7.83 -5.36 25.18
C ALA A 268 8.30 -6.48 24.26
N VAL A 269 9.54 -6.40 23.78
CA VAL A 269 10.17 -7.48 23.01
C VAL A 269 10.48 -8.64 23.94
N ILE A 270 9.85 -9.78 23.70
CA ILE A 270 10.08 -11.03 24.41
C ILE A 270 11.25 -11.79 23.79
N ARG A 271 11.35 -11.76 22.45
CA ARG A 271 12.42 -12.39 21.68
C ARG A 271 12.66 -11.59 20.40
N GLU A 272 13.91 -11.22 20.15
CA GLU A 272 14.28 -10.57 18.89
C GLU A 272 14.15 -11.56 17.73
N GLY A 273 13.70 -11.07 16.58
CA GLY A 273 13.73 -11.85 15.35
C GLY A 273 15.18 -12.15 14.96
N VAL A 274 15.44 -13.36 14.44
CA VAL A 274 16.74 -13.64 13.81
C VAL A 274 16.89 -12.64 12.66
N PRO A 275 17.98 -11.84 12.59
CA PRO A 275 18.23 -10.99 11.45
C PRO A 275 18.44 -11.89 10.24
N VAL A 276 17.36 -12.13 9.48
CA VAL A 276 17.49 -12.52 8.08
C VAL A 276 18.24 -11.36 7.46
N ALA A 277 19.44 -11.62 6.93
CA ALA A 277 20.33 -10.62 6.38
C ALA A 277 19.51 -9.58 5.61
N SER A 278 19.39 -8.38 6.19
CA SER A 278 18.73 -7.28 5.52
C SER A 278 19.51 -7.02 4.24
N PRO A 279 18.92 -7.14 3.04
CA PRO A 279 19.60 -6.65 1.86
C PRO A 279 19.83 -5.15 2.10
N SER A 280 21.04 -4.69 1.78
CA SER A 280 21.47 -3.29 1.82
C SER A 280 20.34 -2.29 1.54
N SER A 281 20.31 -1.20 2.30
CA SER A 281 19.37 -0.08 2.26
C SER A 281 19.38 0.77 0.96
N THR A 282 19.48 0.13 -0.20
CA THR A 282 19.47 0.72 -1.54
C THR A 282 18.22 0.31 -2.35
N GLY A 283 17.30 -0.43 -1.73
CA GLY A 283 15.99 -0.78 -2.29
C GLY A 283 15.06 0.44 -2.44
N PRO A 284 14.18 0.47 -3.47
CA PRO A 284 13.23 1.57 -3.67
C PRO A 284 12.19 1.64 -2.53
N ALA A 285 11.74 2.86 -2.23
CA ALA A 285 10.75 3.21 -1.21
C ALA A 285 9.41 2.46 -1.36
N PRO A 286 8.57 2.40 -0.30
CA PRO A 286 7.31 1.66 -0.30
C PRO A 286 6.36 2.17 -1.39
N GLY A 287 5.95 1.29 -2.31
CA GLY A 287 4.91 1.55 -3.29
C GLY A 287 3.50 1.52 -2.68
N LEU A 288 2.53 1.99 -3.46
CA LEU A 288 1.10 1.97 -3.12
C LEU A 288 0.64 0.65 -2.47
N PRO A 289 -0.35 0.70 -1.55
CA PRO A 289 -1.02 -0.50 -1.08
C PRO A 289 -1.56 -1.27 -2.28
N VAL A 290 -1.25 -2.57 -2.32
CA VAL A 290 -1.70 -3.55 -3.31
C VAL A 290 -3.20 -3.44 -3.63
N SER A 291 -4.01 -3.09 -2.62
CA SER A 291 -5.45 -2.90 -2.72
C SER A 291 -5.88 -1.81 -3.71
N TYR A 292 -5.08 -0.75 -3.92
CA TYR A 292 -5.41 0.29 -4.89
C TYR A 292 -5.10 -0.12 -6.32
N ALA A 293 -3.98 -0.80 -6.53
CA ALA A 293 -3.58 -1.22 -7.87
C ALA A 293 -4.52 -2.30 -8.42
N LEU A 294 -5.00 -3.20 -7.55
CA LEU A 294 -5.86 -4.32 -7.89
C LEU A 294 -7.36 -4.04 -7.68
N ARG A 295 -7.78 -2.79 -7.80
CA ARG A 295 -9.19 -2.40 -7.81
C ARG A 295 -9.88 -2.80 -9.12
N ASP A 296 -11.18 -3.10 -9.03
CA ASP A 296 -12.02 -3.34 -10.20
C ASP A 296 -11.87 -2.26 -11.29
N GLY A 297 -11.72 -2.72 -12.53
CA GLY A 297 -11.66 -1.87 -13.72
C GLY A 297 -10.29 -1.25 -14.01
N ASN A 298 -9.32 -1.34 -13.09
CA ASN A 298 -7.95 -0.93 -13.37
C ASN A 298 -7.32 -1.80 -14.46
N VAL A 299 -6.48 -1.21 -15.29
CA VAL A 299 -5.59 -1.92 -16.21
C VAL A 299 -4.18 -1.86 -15.64
N ILE A 300 -3.55 -3.01 -15.49
CA ILE A 300 -2.25 -3.17 -14.84
C ILE A 300 -1.28 -3.98 -15.70
N GLN A 301 -0.02 -3.97 -15.31
CA GLN A 301 1.02 -4.90 -15.73
C GLN A 301 1.60 -5.57 -14.48
N MET A 302 1.71 -6.90 -14.52
CA MET A 302 2.33 -7.68 -13.46
C MET A 302 3.81 -7.90 -13.79
N ILE A 303 4.71 -7.27 -13.05
CA ILE A 303 6.15 -7.36 -13.29
C ILE A 303 6.73 -8.45 -12.37
N SER A 304 7.25 -9.52 -12.95
CA SER A 304 7.88 -10.59 -12.16
C SER A 304 9.11 -10.05 -11.44
N LYS A 305 9.26 -10.38 -10.15
CA LYS A 305 10.47 -10.06 -9.38
C LYS A 305 11.71 -10.75 -9.94
N MET A 306 11.54 -11.94 -10.54
CA MET A 306 12.64 -12.76 -11.04
C MET A 306 13.18 -12.31 -12.38
N SER A 307 12.30 -12.03 -13.35
CA SER A 307 12.72 -11.58 -14.68
C SER A 307 12.86 -10.06 -14.78
N GLY A 308 12.22 -9.31 -13.88
CA GLY A 308 12.08 -7.86 -13.98
C GLY A 308 11.20 -7.39 -15.14
N LYS A 309 10.51 -8.32 -15.81
CA LYS A 309 9.71 -8.06 -17.02
C LYS A 309 8.22 -8.29 -16.75
N PRO A 310 7.34 -7.57 -17.47
CA PRO A 310 5.91 -7.77 -17.33
C PRO A 310 5.48 -9.13 -17.87
N MET A 311 4.42 -9.67 -17.27
CA MET A 311 3.74 -10.83 -17.78
C MET A 311 2.95 -10.50 -19.04
N LEU A 312 2.99 -11.42 -19.98
CA LEU A 312 2.36 -11.34 -21.29
C LEU A 312 1.49 -12.58 -21.49
N ILE A 313 0.25 -12.35 -21.93
CA ILE A 313 -0.59 -13.40 -22.51
C ILE A 313 -0.47 -13.27 -24.04
N ALA A 314 0.24 -14.20 -24.66
CA ALA A 314 0.41 -14.22 -26.11
C ALA A 314 -0.93 -14.50 -26.82
N LYS A 315 -1.02 -14.21 -28.13
CA LYS A 315 -2.24 -14.44 -28.93
C LYS A 315 -2.67 -15.91 -28.97
N ASN A 316 -1.72 -16.83 -28.83
CA ASN A 316 -1.99 -18.26 -28.69
C ASN A 316 -2.28 -18.66 -27.23
N GLY A 317 -2.46 -17.72 -26.30
CA GLY A 317 -2.80 -17.96 -24.89
C GLY A 317 -1.66 -18.50 -24.03
N VAL A 318 -0.45 -18.65 -24.59
CA VAL A 318 0.75 -18.95 -23.80
C VAL A 318 1.07 -17.75 -22.92
N ILE A 319 1.38 -18.02 -21.66
CA ILE A 319 1.81 -17.00 -20.70
C ILE A 319 3.33 -17.00 -20.63
N THR A 320 3.94 -15.83 -20.59
CA THR A 320 5.37 -15.65 -20.29
C THR A 320 5.58 -14.46 -19.37
N GLY A 321 6.59 -14.55 -18.52
CA GLY A 321 7.10 -13.42 -17.74
C GLY A 321 8.27 -12.68 -18.42
N SER A 322 8.45 -12.85 -19.73
CA SER A 322 9.44 -12.12 -20.55
C SER A 322 8.77 -11.11 -21.50
N GLY A 323 7.60 -10.60 -21.13
CA GLY A 323 6.88 -9.63 -21.95
C GLY A 323 7.61 -8.29 -22.06
N ASP A 324 7.24 -7.51 -23.07
CA ASP A 324 7.63 -6.11 -23.16
C ASP A 324 6.60 -5.20 -22.49
N TYR A 325 7.03 -4.01 -22.08
CA TYR A 325 6.13 -2.99 -21.59
C TYR A 325 5.29 -2.46 -22.75
N GLY A 326 4.01 -2.83 -22.78
CA GLY A 326 3.08 -2.39 -23.81
C GLY A 326 1.71 -3.06 -23.63
N GLU A 327 0.82 -2.77 -24.58
CA GLU A 327 -0.59 -3.18 -24.54
C GLU A 327 -0.79 -4.69 -24.43
N LEU A 328 0.11 -5.49 -25.00
CA LEU A 328 0.02 -6.95 -24.96
C LEU A 328 0.20 -7.52 -23.54
N SER A 329 0.91 -6.80 -22.67
CA SER A 329 1.16 -7.19 -21.29
C SER A 329 0.14 -6.58 -20.31
N GLU A 330 -0.88 -5.89 -20.82
CA GLU A 330 -1.90 -5.25 -20.01
C GLU A 330 -3.01 -6.22 -19.59
N LEU A 331 -3.35 -6.17 -18.30
CA LEU A 331 -4.37 -6.98 -17.68
C LEU A 331 -5.42 -6.07 -17.03
N LEU A 332 -6.68 -6.24 -17.40
CA LEU A 332 -7.82 -5.66 -16.70
C LEU A 332 -8.06 -6.45 -15.41
N VAL A 333 -8.12 -5.74 -14.29
CA VAL A 333 -8.50 -6.27 -13.00
C VAL A 333 -10.02 -6.30 -12.90
N ILE A 334 -10.55 -7.46 -12.51
CA ILE A 334 -11.98 -7.65 -12.23
C ILE A 334 -12.09 -8.11 -10.78
N GLU A 335 -12.56 -7.23 -9.90
CA GLU A 335 -12.69 -7.55 -8.48
C GLU A 335 -14.00 -8.31 -8.24
N LYS A 336 -13.91 -9.44 -7.55
CA LYS A 336 -15.07 -10.28 -7.21
C LYS A 336 -15.51 -10.05 -5.77
N ALA A 337 -14.54 -9.85 -4.89
CA ALA A 337 -14.68 -9.49 -3.49
C ALA A 337 -13.33 -8.93 -3.00
N PRO A 338 -13.26 -8.30 -1.83
CA PRO A 338 -11.99 -7.80 -1.29
C PRO A 338 -10.90 -8.89 -1.26
N GLY A 339 -9.79 -8.65 -1.97
CA GLY A 339 -8.67 -9.59 -2.08
C GLY A 339 -8.89 -10.80 -3.00
N LEU A 340 -10.03 -10.86 -3.70
CA LEU A 340 -10.39 -11.89 -4.66
C LEU A 340 -10.63 -11.27 -6.04
N ILE A 341 -9.79 -11.63 -7.01
CA ILE A 341 -9.82 -11.01 -8.34
C ILE A 341 -9.80 -12.03 -9.47
N MET A 342 -10.15 -11.57 -10.66
CA MET A 342 -9.75 -12.20 -11.93
C MET A 342 -8.92 -11.20 -12.73
N LEU A 343 -7.98 -11.73 -13.52
CA LEU A 343 -7.13 -10.95 -14.40
C LEU A 343 -7.42 -11.32 -15.84
N ARG A 344 -7.89 -10.36 -16.62
CA ARG A 344 -8.26 -10.54 -18.03
C ARG A 344 -7.28 -9.80 -18.91
N SER A 345 -6.85 -10.38 -20.02
CA SER A 345 -6.10 -9.64 -21.04
C SER A 345 -6.90 -8.42 -21.51
N ALA A 346 -6.30 -7.24 -21.43
CA ALA A 346 -6.89 -6.01 -21.95
C ALA A 346 -7.06 -6.04 -23.48
N PRO A 347 -6.03 -6.45 -24.28
CA PRO A 347 -6.16 -6.51 -25.73
C PRO A 347 -6.97 -7.72 -26.23
N ILE A 348 -6.96 -8.85 -25.51
CA ILE A 348 -7.67 -10.08 -25.90
C ILE A 348 -8.76 -10.37 -24.87
N LYS A 349 -9.92 -9.72 -25.02
CA LYS A 349 -10.99 -9.73 -24.00
C LYS A 349 -11.58 -11.11 -23.66
N SER A 350 -11.37 -12.11 -24.49
CA SER A 350 -11.79 -13.50 -24.23
C SER A 350 -10.81 -14.28 -23.37
N PHE A 351 -9.62 -13.73 -23.07
CA PHE A 351 -8.54 -14.41 -22.39
C PHE A 351 -8.42 -13.97 -20.94
N TYR A 352 -8.64 -14.91 -20.04
CA TYR A 352 -8.38 -14.76 -18.62
C TYR A 352 -7.17 -15.58 -18.25
N LEU A 353 -6.41 -15.04 -17.30
CA LEU A 353 -5.39 -15.81 -16.64
C LEU A 353 -6.06 -16.83 -15.72
N CYS A 354 -5.66 -18.09 -15.84
CA CYS A 354 -6.22 -19.15 -15.02
C CYS A 354 -5.22 -20.25 -14.70
N ILE A 355 -5.57 -21.02 -13.66
CA ILE A 355 -4.81 -22.20 -13.25
C ILE A 355 -5.62 -23.43 -13.62
N PHE A 356 -5.02 -24.28 -14.46
CA PHE A 356 -5.62 -25.53 -14.91
C PHE A 356 -4.57 -26.64 -14.90
N LYS A 357 -4.88 -27.76 -14.24
CA LYS A 357 -3.97 -28.92 -14.11
C LYS A 357 -2.56 -28.54 -13.63
N ASN A 358 -2.48 -27.66 -12.64
CA ASN A 358 -1.23 -27.15 -12.04
C ASN A 358 -0.38 -26.28 -12.98
N GLU A 359 -0.92 -25.88 -14.13
CA GLU A 359 -0.29 -24.97 -15.06
C GLU A 359 -1.08 -23.67 -15.18
N PHE A 360 -0.36 -22.59 -15.45
CA PHE A 360 -0.96 -21.31 -15.76
C PHE A 360 -1.17 -21.18 -17.26
N GLU A 361 -2.39 -20.85 -17.63
CA GLU A 361 -2.77 -20.63 -19.02
C GLU A 361 -3.51 -19.30 -19.16
N GLY A 362 -3.37 -18.68 -20.34
CA GLY A 362 -4.01 -17.39 -20.63
C GLY A 362 -5.31 -17.53 -21.41
N ARG A 363 -5.83 -18.76 -21.58
CA ARG A 363 -7.07 -19.03 -22.35
C ARG A 363 -8.31 -19.24 -21.48
N GLY A 364 -8.24 -18.88 -20.20
CA GLY A 364 -9.38 -18.96 -19.31
C GLY A 364 -10.56 -18.17 -19.86
N GLN A 365 -11.79 -18.64 -19.61
CA GLN A 365 -13.02 -18.03 -20.12
C GLN A 365 -13.77 -17.22 -19.04
N GLY A 366 -13.12 -16.95 -17.91
CA GLY A 366 -13.77 -16.44 -16.71
C GLY A 366 -14.46 -17.58 -15.93
N GLY A 367 -14.46 -17.48 -14.60
CA GLY A 367 -14.99 -18.50 -13.69
C GLY A 367 -13.97 -18.95 -12.64
N PRO A 368 -14.30 -19.96 -11.81
CA PRO A 368 -13.54 -20.26 -10.58
C PRO A 368 -12.06 -20.63 -10.78
N SER A 369 -11.67 -21.18 -11.92
CA SER A 369 -10.26 -21.45 -12.24
C SER A 369 -9.46 -20.19 -12.60
N CYS A 370 -10.15 -19.09 -12.91
CA CYS A 370 -9.56 -17.77 -13.20
C CYS A 370 -9.56 -16.85 -11.97
N GLU A 371 -10.19 -17.28 -10.87
CA GLU A 371 -10.25 -16.52 -9.63
C GLU A 371 -8.99 -16.74 -8.79
N MET A 372 -8.45 -15.64 -8.29
CA MET A 372 -7.20 -15.62 -7.56
C MET A 372 -7.34 -14.84 -6.25
N ARG A 373 -6.79 -15.40 -5.16
CA ARG A 373 -6.58 -14.64 -3.92
C ARG A 373 -5.28 -13.87 -4.03
N VAL A 374 -5.34 -12.61 -3.67
CA VAL A 374 -4.19 -11.72 -3.63
C VAL A 374 -3.56 -11.80 -2.24
N HIS A 375 -2.27 -12.13 -2.21
CA HIS A 375 -1.47 -12.16 -1.00
C HIS A 375 -0.41 -11.05 -1.08
N PRO A 376 -0.60 -9.93 -0.36
CA PRO A 376 0.46 -8.94 -0.20
C PRO A 376 1.68 -9.61 0.41
N THR A 377 2.84 -9.40 -0.20
CA THR A 377 4.12 -9.87 0.32
C THR A 377 4.96 -8.66 0.76
N HIS A 378 6.16 -8.91 1.29
CA HIS A 378 7.09 -7.83 1.60
C HIS A 378 7.51 -7.04 0.34
N ASP A 379 8.00 -5.82 0.54
CA ASP A 379 8.55 -4.93 -0.49
C ASP A 379 7.56 -4.52 -1.60
N ASN A 380 6.25 -4.47 -1.31
CA ASN A 380 5.18 -4.09 -2.27
C ASN A 380 5.04 -5.04 -3.46
N TYR A 381 5.40 -6.30 -3.25
CA TYR A 381 5.08 -7.37 -4.17
C TYR A 381 3.78 -8.05 -3.73
N VAL A 382 3.23 -8.84 -4.65
CA VAL A 382 2.08 -9.69 -4.41
C VAL A 382 2.33 -11.08 -4.94
N ALA A 383 1.75 -12.06 -4.27
CA ALA A 383 1.57 -13.40 -4.79
C ALA A 383 0.09 -13.63 -5.12
N PHE A 384 -0.16 -14.41 -6.16
CA PHE A 384 -1.50 -14.75 -6.60
C PHE A 384 -1.73 -16.24 -6.42
N GLU A 385 -2.69 -16.59 -5.58
CA GLU A 385 -3.06 -17.98 -5.26
C GLU A 385 -4.31 -18.40 -6.02
N SER A 386 -4.36 -19.64 -6.51
CA SER A 386 -5.59 -20.22 -7.04
C SER A 386 -6.69 -20.30 -5.99
N VAL A 387 -7.89 -19.86 -6.34
CA VAL A 387 -9.08 -20.13 -5.50
C VAL A 387 -9.55 -21.57 -5.68
N LYS A 388 -9.50 -22.08 -6.92
CA LYS A 388 -9.91 -23.45 -7.27
C LYS A 388 -9.00 -24.51 -6.66
N THR A 389 -7.71 -24.21 -6.53
CA THR A 389 -6.72 -25.15 -5.97
C THR A 389 -5.83 -24.44 -4.95
N PRO A 390 -6.35 -24.19 -3.73
CA PRO A 390 -5.62 -23.47 -2.69
C PRO A 390 -4.23 -24.07 -2.43
N GLY A 391 -3.28 -23.20 -2.09
CA GLY A 391 -1.87 -23.52 -1.94
C GLY A 391 -1.06 -23.49 -3.25
N GLN A 392 -1.71 -23.34 -4.41
CA GLN A 392 -1.01 -23.18 -5.69
C GLN A 392 -0.86 -21.70 -6.06
N PHE A 393 0.38 -21.30 -6.34
CA PHE A 393 0.74 -19.90 -6.60
C PHE A 393 1.28 -19.70 -8.01
N MET A 394 1.03 -18.51 -8.53
CA MET A 394 1.67 -18.06 -9.75
C MET A 394 3.13 -17.83 -9.51
N GLY A 395 3.98 -18.32 -10.41
CA GLY A 395 5.38 -17.99 -10.40
C GLY A 395 6.04 -18.02 -11.76
N VAL A 396 7.11 -17.25 -11.86
CA VAL A 396 7.90 -17.05 -13.07
C VAL A 396 9.37 -17.22 -12.70
N ALA A 397 10.08 -18.03 -13.48
CA ALA A 397 11.52 -18.24 -13.32
C ALA A 397 12.34 -17.05 -13.86
N HIS A 398 13.64 -17.00 -13.56
CA HIS A 398 14.53 -15.91 -13.99
C HIS A 398 14.58 -15.71 -15.52
N ASN A 399 14.36 -16.78 -16.30
CA ASN A 399 14.32 -16.73 -17.76
C ASN A 399 12.94 -16.32 -18.32
N GLY A 400 12.01 -15.98 -17.42
CA GLY A 400 10.62 -15.59 -17.72
C GLY A 400 9.72 -16.73 -18.18
N MET A 401 10.13 -18.00 -18.00
CA MET A 401 9.23 -19.13 -18.15
C MET A 401 8.29 -19.21 -16.94
N VAL A 402 7.01 -19.51 -17.21
CA VAL A 402 6.02 -19.72 -16.17
C VAL A 402 6.26 -21.09 -15.54
N MET A 403 6.21 -21.14 -14.22
CA MET A 403 6.48 -22.34 -13.44
C MET A 403 5.18 -23.07 -13.11
N ARG A 404 5.30 -24.37 -12.81
CA ARG A 404 4.15 -25.17 -12.36
C ARG A 404 3.68 -24.71 -10.99
N ALA A 405 2.38 -24.52 -10.85
CA ALA A 405 1.75 -23.94 -9.67
C ALA A 405 1.84 -24.83 -8.42
N ASP A 406 1.92 -26.15 -8.61
CA ASP A 406 2.04 -27.16 -7.53
C ASP A 406 3.44 -27.23 -6.91
N LYS A 407 4.42 -26.54 -7.49
CA LYS A 407 5.79 -26.46 -6.99
C LYS A 407 6.04 -25.17 -6.18
N LEU A 408 5.02 -24.33 -6.03
CA LEU A 408 5.18 -22.95 -5.60
C LEU A 408 4.41 -22.63 -4.32
N ALA A 409 4.98 -21.74 -3.50
CA ALA A 409 4.36 -21.20 -2.29
C ALA A 409 4.54 -19.67 -2.22
N ALA A 410 3.61 -18.96 -1.56
CA ALA A 410 3.60 -17.49 -1.47
C ALA A 410 4.93 -16.83 -1.03
N GLY A 411 5.72 -17.53 -0.20
CA GLY A 411 6.99 -17.03 0.32
C GLY A 411 8.14 -17.07 -0.69
N GLN A 412 7.98 -17.75 -1.82
CA GLN A 412 9.02 -17.90 -2.82
C GLN A 412 9.08 -16.68 -3.73
N VAL A 413 10.30 -16.21 -4.00
CA VAL A 413 10.56 -14.98 -4.77
C VAL A 413 10.05 -15.09 -6.21
N GLU A 414 9.98 -16.29 -6.77
CA GLU A 414 9.41 -16.62 -8.07
C GLU A 414 7.93 -16.25 -8.16
N THR A 415 7.24 -16.21 -7.01
CA THR A 415 5.80 -15.92 -6.94
C THR A 415 5.49 -14.44 -6.75
N HIS A 416 6.51 -13.60 -6.62
CA HIS A 416 6.35 -12.19 -6.29
C HIS A 416 6.25 -11.34 -7.56
N PHE A 417 5.16 -10.58 -7.65
CA PHE A 417 4.91 -9.65 -8.73
C PHE A 417 4.77 -8.23 -8.20
N ARG A 418 5.43 -7.28 -8.85
CA ARG A 418 5.18 -5.87 -8.64
C ARG A 418 4.04 -5.45 -9.56
N ILE A 419 3.06 -4.73 -9.03
CA ILE A 419 1.94 -4.25 -9.82
C ILE A 419 2.20 -2.83 -10.30
N ARG A 420 2.29 -2.69 -11.62
CA ARG A 420 2.32 -1.39 -12.30
C ARG A 420 0.94 -1.10 -12.83
N ILE A 421 0.32 -0.01 -12.38
CA ILE A 421 -0.92 0.48 -12.98
C ILE A 421 -0.56 1.04 -14.36
N VAL A 422 -1.41 0.80 -15.36
CA VAL A 422 -1.31 1.38 -16.72
C VAL A 422 -2.46 2.34 -16.98
N LYS A 423 -3.66 1.99 -16.51
CA LYS A 423 -4.84 2.85 -16.56
C LYS A 423 -5.68 2.64 -15.31
N MET A 424 -6.12 3.72 -14.70
CA MET A 424 -7.06 3.64 -13.57
C MET A 424 -8.50 3.64 -14.06
N ALA A 425 -9.35 2.87 -13.37
CA ALA A 425 -10.79 3.05 -13.47
C ALA A 425 -11.20 4.39 -12.83
N PRO A 426 -12.23 5.06 -13.35
CA PRO A 426 -12.82 6.20 -12.67
C PRO A 426 -13.33 5.77 -11.29
N ILE A 427 -12.91 6.47 -10.23
CA ILE A 427 -13.45 6.24 -8.90
C ILE A 427 -14.84 6.89 -8.84
N LYS A 428 -15.88 6.07 -8.66
CA LYS A 428 -17.28 6.53 -8.59
C LYS A 428 -17.72 6.98 -7.19
N GLU A 429 -16.88 6.77 -6.17
CA GLU A 429 -17.19 7.10 -4.79
C GLU A 429 -16.76 8.53 -4.45
N GLN A 430 -17.68 9.31 -3.88
CA GLN A 430 -17.33 10.57 -3.21
C GLN A 430 -16.45 10.22 -2.01
N MET A 431 -15.29 10.87 -1.91
CA MET A 431 -14.42 10.69 -0.76
C MET A 431 -15.14 11.20 0.49
N PRO A 432 -15.32 10.36 1.53
CA PRO A 432 -15.78 10.85 2.83
C PRO A 432 -14.75 11.85 3.36
N GLU A 433 -15.19 12.75 4.25
CA GLU A 433 -14.30 13.71 4.88
C GLU A 433 -13.19 12.95 5.64
N LEU A 434 -11.96 13.11 5.17
CA LEU A 434 -10.81 12.42 5.72
C LEU A 434 -10.34 13.18 6.95
N LEU A 435 -10.46 12.56 8.10
CA LEU A 435 -9.82 13.06 9.31
C LEU A 435 -8.41 12.46 9.40
N ARG A 436 -7.48 13.30 9.82
CA ARG A 436 -6.16 12.88 10.28
C ARG A 436 -6.31 12.10 11.57
N TYR A 437 -5.22 11.45 11.93
CA TYR A 437 -5.09 10.71 13.17
C TYR A 437 -5.38 11.54 14.43
N ASP A 438 -5.08 12.84 14.42
CA ASP A 438 -5.33 13.78 15.52
C ASP A 438 -6.76 14.37 15.51
N GLY A 439 -7.66 13.82 14.69
CA GLY A 439 -9.03 14.28 14.53
C GLY A 439 -9.15 15.59 13.75
N GLN A 440 -8.05 16.18 13.29
CA GLN A 440 -8.09 17.36 12.43
C GLN A 440 -8.43 16.98 10.98
N PRO A 441 -8.97 17.90 10.17
CA PRO A 441 -9.17 17.65 8.75
C PRO A 441 -7.84 17.34 8.04
N SER A 442 -7.82 16.27 7.24
CA SER A 442 -6.69 15.92 6.37
C SER A 442 -6.49 16.99 5.31
N VAL A 443 -5.23 17.23 4.93
CA VAL A 443 -4.90 18.08 3.78
C VAL A 443 -5.52 17.53 2.49
N LEU A 444 -5.79 16.22 2.41
CA LEU A 444 -6.50 15.60 1.30
C LEU A 444 -7.92 16.16 1.12
N ASN A 445 -8.55 16.69 2.18
CA ASN A 445 -9.85 17.37 2.07
C ASN A 445 -9.78 18.68 1.28
N SER A 446 -8.60 19.30 1.19
CA SER A 446 -8.34 20.48 0.35
C SER A 446 -8.03 20.10 -1.10
N LEU A 447 -7.75 18.82 -1.37
CA LEU A 447 -7.42 18.29 -2.70
C LEU A 447 -8.63 17.67 -3.41
N ARG A 448 -9.80 18.31 -3.26
CA ARG A 448 -11.03 17.88 -3.95
C ARG A 448 -10.96 18.20 -5.43
N ASP A 449 -11.70 17.44 -6.24
CA ASP A 449 -11.80 17.70 -7.67
C ASP A 449 -12.30 19.13 -7.94
N GLY A 450 -11.58 19.86 -8.79
CA GLY A 450 -11.84 21.27 -9.12
C GLY A 450 -11.28 22.29 -8.12
N ALA A 451 -10.73 21.87 -6.97
CA ALA A 451 -10.12 22.79 -6.02
C ALA A 451 -8.95 23.54 -6.67
N THR A 452 -8.82 24.84 -6.39
CA THR A 452 -7.63 25.61 -6.77
C THR A 452 -6.70 25.70 -5.58
N ILE A 453 -5.44 25.29 -5.74
CA ILE A 453 -4.43 25.29 -4.67
C ILE A 453 -3.11 25.90 -5.14
N GLN A 454 -2.23 26.20 -4.20
CA GLN A 454 -0.81 26.40 -4.46
C GLN A 454 0.01 25.33 -3.71
N LEU A 455 1.02 24.79 -4.37
CA LEU A 455 2.00 23.88 -3.77
C LEU A 455 3.21 24.68 -3.34
N VAL A 456 3.54 24.66 -2.06
CA VAL A 456 4.60 25.51 -1.52
C VAL A 456 5.66 24.68 -0.83
N SER A 457 6.92 24.92 -1.18
CA SER A 457 8.06 24.17 -0.67
C SER A 457 8.20 24.32 0.85
N ARG A 458 8.41 23.20 1.56
CA ARG A 458 8.80 23.24 2.97
C ARG A 458 10.18 23.87 3.17
N SER A 459 11.18 23.46 2.37
CA SER A 459 12.56 23.92 2.52
C SER A 459 12.77 25.40 2.17
N TYR A 460 12.06 25.89 1.15
CA TYR A 460 12.33 27.21 0.57
C TYR A 460 11.19 28.22 0.75
N GLY A 461 9.98 27.78 1.10
CA GLY A 461 8.82 28.65 1.27
C GLY A 461 8.21 29.21 -0.01
N ASP A 462 8.83 28.94 -1.16
CA ASP A 462 8.39 29.40 -2.48
C ASP A 462 7.37 28.45 -3.12
N THR A 463 6.49 29.01 -3.96
CA THR A 463 5.46 28.25 -4.66
C THR A 463 6.01 27.61 -5.94
N ILE A 464 5.50 26.42 -6.27
CA ILE A 464 5.74 25.79 -7.57
C ILE A 464 4.99 26.55 -8.65
N GLU A 465 5.67 26.91 -9.73
CA GLU A 465 5.13 27.62 -10.88
C GLU A 465 5.40 26.84 -12.16
N ILE A 466 4.37 26.67 -13.01
CA ILE A 466 4.58 26.23 -14.40
C ILE A 466 4.75 27.47 -15.28
N LYS A 467 5.94 27.63 -15.87
CA LYS A 467 6.21 28.70 -16.84
C LYS A 467 5.56 28.38 -18.19
N GLU A 468 5.39 29.40 -19.02
CA GLU A 468 4.82 29.24 -20.38
C GLU A 468 5.62 28.25 -21.26
N SER A 469 6.93 28.12 -21.01
CA SER A 469 7.79 27.13 -21.66
C SER A 469 7.53 25.68 -21.22
N GLY A 470 6.66 25.45 -20.24
CA GLY A 470 6.44 24.15 -19.59
C GLY A 470 7.51 23.79 -18.56
N LEU A 471 8.54 24.61 -18.39
CA LEU A 471 9.51 24.42 -17.30
C LEU A 471 8.88 24.77 -15.96
N ILE A 472 9.25 24.03 -14.93
CA ILE A 472 8.79 24.30 -13.58
C ILE A 472 9.86 25.13 -12.86
N GLY A 473 9.44 26.22 -12.23
CA GLY A 473 10.24 26.93 -11.26
C GLY A 473 9.67 26.75 -9.86
N SER A 474 10.51 26.88 -8.84
CA SER A 474 10.08 26.98 -7.45
C SER A 474 10.49 28.31 -6.83
N LYS A 475 10.48 29.39 -7.61
CA LYS A 475 10.63 30.78 -7.14
C LYS A 475 9.36 31.58 -7.45
N GLY A 476 8.23 30.88 -7.57
CA GLY A 476 6.96 31.47 -7.92
C GLY A 476 6.47 32.35 -6.78
N GLY A 477 6.09 33.59 -7.09
CA GLY A 477 5.27 34.41 -6.20
C GLY A 477 3.83 33.88 -6.10
N SER A 478 2.97 34.56 -5.33
CA SER A 478 1.56 34.18 -5.16
C SER A 478 0.66 34.54 -6.36
N GLY A 479 1.05 34.13 -7.57
CA GLY A 479 0.37 34.47 -8.82
C GLY A 479 -0.40 33.29 -9.44
N ILE A 480 -1.24 33.59 -10.43
CA ILE A 480 -2.08 32.59 -11.13
C ILE A 480 -1.26 31.50 -11.86
N SER A 481 0.02 31.73 -12.14
CA SER A 481 0.93 30.71 -12.68
C SER A 481 1.35 29.64 -11.67
N SER A 482 1.17 29.91 -10.38
CA SER A 482 1.38 28.95 -9.28
C SER A 482 0.08 28.29 -8.81
N ASP A 483 -1.07 28.70 -9.35
CA ASP A 483 -2.37 28.09 -9.06
C ASP A 483 -2.54 26.79 -9.86
N PHE A 484 -2.89 25.73 -9.16
CA PHE A 484 -3.23 24.43 -9.73
C PHE A 484 -4.69 24.10 -9.48
N ILE A 485 -5.39 23.71 -10.53
CA ILE A 485 -6.69 23.04 -10.44
C ILE A 485 -6.40 21.55 -10.16
N VAL A 486 -6.85 21.09 -9.01
CA VAL A 486 -6.77 19.68 -8.61
C VAL A 486 -7.77 18.88 -9.42
N ARG A 487 -7.30 17.79 -10.02
CA ARG A 487 -8.16 16.76 -10.59
C ARG A 487 -8.05 15.51 -9.74
N SER A 488 -9.08 15.20 -8.96
CA SER A 488 -9.07 13.99 -8.14
C SER A 488 -9.27 12.77 -9.03
N ARG A 489 -8.44 11.75 -8.83
CA ARG A 489 -8.64 10.41 -9.41
C ARG A 489 -9.34 9.48 -8.45
N GLY A 490 -9.62 9.95 -7.23
CA GLY A 490 -10.14 9.22 -6.08
C GLY A 490 -9.04 8.60 -5.21
N GLY A 491 -9.36 8.29 -3.96
CA GLY A 491 -8.32 7.98 -2.97
C GLY A 491 -7.40 9.19 -2.78
N ASN A 492 -6.16 8.95 -2.41
CA ASN A 492 -5.14 9.99 -2.31
C ASN A 492 -4.46 10.28 -3.67
N ILE A 493 -5.10 10.01 -4.81
CA ILE A 493 -4.49 10.17 -6.14
C ILE A 493 -5.06 11.39 -6.84
N VAL A 494 -4.18 12.28 -7.30
CA VAL A 494 -4.57 13.56 -7.93
C VAL A 494 -3.66 13.91 -9.12
N SER A 495 -4.19 14.70 -10.06
CA SER A 495 -3.39 15.46 -11.02
C SER A 495 -3.46 16.96 -10.71
N PHE A 496 -2.40 17.71 -11.02
CA PHE A 496 -2.36 19.16 -10.81
C PHE A 496 -2.30 19.89 -12.16
N LEU A 497 -3.41 20.50 -12.56
CA LEU A 497 -3.51 21.24 -13.82
C LEU A 497 -3.19 22.71 -13.58
N ASN A 498 -2.30 23.31 -14.36
CA ASN A 498 -1.98 24.72 -14.21
C ASN A 498 -3.17 25.59 -14.64
N LYS A 499 -3.56 26.53 -13.77
CA LYS A 499 -4.71 27.42 -14.01
C LYS A 499 -4.42 28.48 -15.07
N LYS A 500 -3.21 29.07 -15.08
CA LYS A 500 -2.81 30.07 -16.08
C LYS A 500 -2.66 29.48 -17.48
N HIS A 501 -2.12 28.27 -17.56
CA HIS A 501 -1.82 27.58 -18.79
C HIS A 501 -2.65 26.29 -18.88
N PRO A 502 -3.95 26.35 -19.26
CA PRO A 502 -4.93 25.25 -19.14
C PRO A 502 -4.66 23.98 -19.97
N GLY A 503 -3.53 23.89 -20.67
CA GLY A 503 -3.03 22.63 -21.25
C GLY A 503 -1.94 21.95 -20.42
N TYR A 504 -1.29 22.65 -19.50
CA TYR A 504 -0.15 22.13 -18.77
C TYR A 504 -0.57 21.44 -17.48
N VAL A 505 -0.11 20.22 -17.31
CA VAL A 505 -0.28 19.43 -16.08
C VAL A 505 1.10 19.14 -15.51
N LEU A 506 1.21 19.19 -14.18
CA LEU A 506 2.41 18.74 -13.50
C LEU A 506 2.64 17.25 -13.82
N CYS A 507 3.85 16.88 -14.21
CA CYS A 507 4.18 15.50 -14.57
C CYS A 507 5.63 15.16 -14.26
N ILE A 508 5.91 13.87 -14.06
CA ILE A 508 7.27 13.33 -14.06
C ILE A 508 7.49 12.53 -15.34
N GLN A 509 8.43 12.98 -16.17
CA GLN A 509 8.79 12.28 -17.40
C GLN A 509 10.31 12.24 -17.54
N ASN A 510 10.85 11.06 -17.84
CA ASN A 510 12.29 10.83 -18.00
C ASN A 510 13.11 11.31 -16.80
N GLY A 511 12.55 11.15 -15.59
CA GLY A 511 13.19 11.61 -14.36
C GLY A 511 13.27 13.12 -14.24
N ALA A 512 12.45 13.92 -14.95
CA ALA A 512 12.36 15.36 -14.72
C ALA A 512 10.91 15.75 -14.44
N VAL A 513 10.71 16.67 -13.50
CA VAL A 513 9.39 17.26 -13.25
C VAL A 513 9.19 18.43 -14.18
N LYS A 514 8.10 18.42 -14.95
CA LYS A 514 7.79 19.46 -15.92
C LYS A 514 6.28 19.68 -16.02
N GLY A 515 5.89 20.84 -16.55
CA GLY A 515 4.56 21.05 -17.07
C GLY A 515 4.46 20.50 -18.48
N LYS A 516 3.45 19.69 -18.76
CA LYS A 516 3.21 19.22 -20.13
C LYS A 516 1.72 19.09 -20.43
N GLN A 517 1.36 19.28 -21.69
CA GLN A 517 0.12 18.75 -22.25
C GLN A 517 0.20 17.22 -22.24
N GLY A 518 -0.60 16.60 -21.38
CA GLY A 518 -0.54 15.16 -21.18
C GLY A 518 -1.75 14.61 -20.45
N THR A 519 -2.00 13.33 -20.70
CA THR A 519 -2.98 12.51 -19.99
C THR A 519 -2.29 11.21 -19.57
N GLY A 520 -2.91 10.48 -18.64
CA GLY A 520 -2.39 9.21 -18.14
C GLY A 520 -1.51 9.33 -16.90
N LEU A 521 -0.87 8.23 -16.49
CA LEU A 521 -0.29 8.11 -15.15
C LEU A 521 0.93 8.98 -14.88
N GLN A 522 1.55 9.56 -15.93
CA GLN A 522 2.71 10.45 -15.76
C GLN A 522 2.32 11.78 -15.11
N VAL A 523 1.04 12.15 -15.17
CA VAL A 523 0.48 13.38 -14.58
C VAL A 523 -0.28 13.10 -13.27
N ASP A 524 -0.38 11.84 -12.85
CA ASP A 524 -1.08 11.43 -11.64
C ASP A 524 -0.08 11.16 -10.52
N PHE A 525 -0.39 11.66 -9.33
CA PHE A 525 0.43 11.56 -8.14
C PHE A 525 -0.33 10.93 -7.00
N VAL A 526 0.33 10.05 -6.26
CA VAL A 526 -0.13 9.59 -4.95
C VAL A 526 0.32 10.62 -3.92
N ILE A 527 -0.62 11.09 -3.13
CA ILE A 527 -0.40 12.08 -2.09
C ILE A 527 -0.19 11.37 -0.76
N HIS A 528 0.99 11.58 -0.19
CA HIS A 528 1.33 11.10 1.15
C HIS A 528 1.28 12.28 2.10
N GLU A 529 0.36 12.26 3.08
CA GLU A 529 0.30 13.29 4.10
C GLU A 529 1.21 12.93 5.28
N THR A 530 2.03 13.89 5.71
CA THR A 530 2.92 13.78 6.87
C THR A 530 2.23 14.23 8.16
N TYR A 531 2.83 13.90 9.30
CA TYR A 531 2.31 14.28 10.61
C TYR A 531 2.26 15.80 10.86
N ASP A 532 3.03 16.59 10.13
CA ASP A 532 3.04 18.05 10.25
C ASP A 532 2.31 18.77 9.10
N ARG A 533 1.37 18.08 8.43
CA ARG A 533 0.49 18.61 7.37
C ARG A 533 1.21 19.00 6.08
N HIS A 534 2.42 18.53 5.87
CA HIS A 534 3.02 18.55 4.54
C HIS A 534 2.57 17.35 3.74
N ILE A 535 2.62 17.48 2.42
CA ILE A 535 2.36 16.41 1.48
C ILE A 535 3.62 16.07 0.68
N LEU A 536 3.75 14.80 0.30
CA LEU A 536 4.68 14.35 -0.74
C LEU A 536 3.88 13.92 -1.97
N LEU A 537 4.44 14.19 -3.14
CA LEU A 537 3.85 13.84 -4.43
C LEU A 537 4.65 12.70 -5.05
N GLU A 538 4.18 11.46 -4.89
CA GLU A 538 4.80 10.30 -5.52
C GLU A 538 4.24 10.08 -6.93
N SER A 539 5.10 9.90 -7.93
CA SER A 539 4.67 9.63 -9.30
C SER A 539 4.01 8.26 -9.43
N LEU A 540 2.81 8.23 -9.98
CA LEU A 540 2.10 6.97 -10.24
C LEU A 540 2.73 6.18 -11.39
N ALA A 541 3.25 6.86 -12.42
CA ALA A 541 3.97 6.23 -13.51
C ALA A 541 5.33 5.64 -13.09
N ASN A 542 5.96 6.23 -12.06
CA ASN A 542 7.28 5.84 -11.59
C ASN A 542 7.29 5.68 -10.06
N GLN A 543 6.55 4.70 -9.54
CA GLN A 543 6.46 4.42 -8.09
C GLN A 543 7.83 4.46 -7.37
N GLY A 544 7.85 5.10 -6.20
CA GLY A 544 9.02 5.40 -5.39
C GLY A 544 9.77 6.67 -5.81
N GLN A 545 9.25 7.42 -6.79
CA GLN A 545 9.80 8.69 -7.25
C GLN A 545 8.95 9.85 -6.75
N PHE A 546 9.54 10.74 -5.97
CA PHE A 546 8.87 11.91 -5.40
C PHE A 546 9.27 13.19 -6.13
N VAL A 547 8.35 14.16 -6.19
CA VAL A 547 8.66 15.53 -6.61
C VAL A 547 9.55 16.18 -5.54
N ALA A 548 10.67 16.77 -5.93
CA ALA A 548 11.62 17.41 -5.02
C ALA A 548 12.12 18.75 -5.58
N ILE A 549 12.39 19.73 -4.72
CA ILE A 549 12.98 21.01 -5.10
C ILE A 549 14.47 21.03 -4.76
N SER A 550 15.29 21.53 -5.69
CA SER A 550 16.70 21.77 -5.46
C SER A 550 17.00 23.12 -4.79
N PRO A 551 18.19 23.28 -4.19
CA PRO A 551 18.64 24.57 -3.66
C PRO A 551 18.64 25.74 -4.66
N THR A 552 18.73 25.46 -5.97
CA THR A 552 18.68 26.50 -7.01
C THR A 552 17.25 26.93 -7.36
N GLY A 553 16.24 26.24 -6.81
CA GLY A 553 14.83 26.46 -7.09
C GLY A 553 14.34 25.75 -8.36
N GLU A 554 15.10 24.77 -8.85
CA GLU A 554 14.68 23.87 -9.92
C GLU A 554 14.09 22.59 -9.32
N LEU A 555 13.02 22.06 -9.91
CA LEU A 555 12.57 20.72 -9.51
C LEU A 555 13.60 19.69 -9.95
N LYS A 556 14.12 18.94 -8.99
CA LYS A 556 15.10 17.88 -9.24
C LYS A 556 14.41 16.62 -9.70
N ALA A 557 15.18 15.84 -10.46
CA ALA A 557 14.85 14.47 -10.77
C ALA A 557 14.49 13.71 -9.49
N PRO A 558 13.50 12.81 -9.54
CA PRO A 558 13.04 12.11 -8.38
C PRO A 558 14.19 11.31 -7.78
N ALA A 559 14.59 11.71 -6.59
CA ALA A 559 15.51 10.91 -5.83
C ALA A 559 14.73 9.73 -5.22
N LYS A 560 15.40 8.59 -5.04
CA LYS A 560 14.98 7.60 -4.05
C LYS A 560 15.24 8.19 -2.66
N THR A 561 14.58 9.31 -2.34
CA THR A 561 14.77 10.03 -1.10
C THR A 561 13.87 9.44 -0.03
N SER A 562 14.33 9.59 1.20
CA SER A 562 13.51 9.29 2.37
C SER A 562 12.30 10.23 2.38
N ILE A 563 11.17 9.71 2.85
CA ILE A 563 9.94 10.48 3.11
C ILE A 563 10.21 11.65 4.10
N GLN A 564 11.33 11.57 4.84
CA GLN A 564 11.78 12.60 5.76
C GLN A 564 12.56 13.75 5.09
N ASP A 565 12.85 13.68 3.78
CA ASP A 565 13.55 14.74 3.08
C ASP A 565 12.66 15.99 2.94
N PRO A 566 13.01 17.13 3.58
CA PRO A 566 12.21 18.33 3.53
C PRO A 566 12.10 18.91 2.11
N ASP A 567 13.06 18.63 1.22
CA ASP A 567 13.03 19.09 -0.17
C ASP A 567 11.91 18.40 -0.99
N CYS A 568 11.38 17.28 -0.50
CA CYS A 568 10.28 16.53 -1.12
C CYS A 568 8.90 16.87 -0.51
N GLN A 569 8.84 17.82 0.42
CA GLN A 569 7.64 18.12 1.19
C GLN A 569 7.07 19.49 0.84
N PHE A 570 5.75 19.53 0.74
CA PHE A 570 5.01 20.72 0.32
C PHE A 570 3.84 20.99 1.26
N TYR A 571 3.53 22.25 1.53
CA TYR A 571 2.24 22.60 2.10
C TYR A 571 1.26 23.02 0.99
N VAL A 572 -0.02 22.72 1.21
CA VAL A 572 -1.12 23.11 0.32
C VAL A 572 -1.69 24.41 0.84
N LYS A 573 -1.66 25.45 0.02
CA LYS A 573 -2.22 26.76 0.32
C LYS A 573 -3.48 27.03 -0.49
#